data_AF-A0ABD3Q7K9-F1
#
_entry.id   AF-A0ABD3Q7K9-F1
#
_cell.length_a   1.000
_cell.length_b   1.000
_cell.length_c   1.000
_cell.angle_alpha   90.00
_cell.angle_beta   90.00
_cell.angle_gamma   90.00
#
_symmetry.space_group_name_H-M   'P 1'
#
loop_
_entity.id
_entity.type
_entity.pdbx_description
1 polymer ?
#
loop_
_entity_poly.entity_id
_entity_poly.type
_entity_poly.pdbx_seq_one_letter_code
_entity_poly.pdbx_strand_id
1 'polypeptide(L)'
;MKSKTPFQPRNKSSLLLLWIFGFVGFNCWFFHLSSRYDARIGRSIDRQREVMRFDRGVRIRSADGAGSFRSDLLEHENERNMNGVEYEALFNDFEYDDDNSHANDVEQHENENIPQWEEETEDYDSSGPSSFALSDLQAGKKGKIAWLMSFPNSGTSFTSLLIRHASNATTATNYGMESNPGIDGKSVPVHDWSWRGPYWLHPPSQDSHGESRNTTEKNLKKQVISGSGTETGKSGSYNIPPEGASILTKTHCGSRCSFCPPDKYLETWQSFLIKCLSGSRSIPTTTDKDTSVDDKVHVNVGYQKEYVTYHPSLVEKAVHLIRNPFDNLVSRFHHEQKEHKKRRDTKWTGRYSNDANGFRKWCADEDLLFRSKEQRVAWEELGYDAKKIQMHFEGVACHAEFFRYVQWHNYAISAVQKLEVPVIYIHYEDYTTDLEVVTDRMLEFLNLPRVGILPTFDSNKDYSEYFSLEERAAASELMRVLASDACRKLIERYWVEFDFRVMRKQIQAILD
;
A
#
# COMPACT_ATOMS: atom_id res chain seq x y z
N MET A 1 -10.31 -73.39 -20.90
CA MET A 1 -9.82 -72.00 -21.03
C MET A 1 -9.93 -71.31 -19.67
N LYS A 2 -8.82 -70.71 -19.22
CA LYS A 2 -8.60 -69.83 -18.05
C LYS A 2 -8.75 -70.46 -16.65
N SER A 3 -7.61 -70.93 -16.15
CA SER A 3 -7.32 -71.30 -14.76
C SER A 3 -7.19 -70.05 -13.88
N LYS A 4 -7.71 -70.14 -12.65
CA LYS A 4 -7.47 -69.19 -11.55
C LYS A 4 -6.44 -69.82 -10.61
N THR A 5 -5.36 -69.09 -10.31
CA THR A 5 -4.40 -69.42 -9.25
C THR A 5 -4.71 -68.59 -8.00
N PRO A 6 -4.59 -69.15 -6.78
CA PRO A 6 -4.67 -68.38 -5.55
C PRO A 6 -3.27 -67.93 -5.10
N PHE A 7 -3.16 -66.68 -4.65
CA PHE A 7 -1.95 -66.08 -4.11
C PHE A 7 -1.88 -66.33 -2.60
N GLN A 8 -0.81 -66.94 -2.12
CA GLN A 8 -0.51 -67.10 -0.69
C GLN A 8 0.20 -65.85 -0.11
N PRO A 9 -0.01 -65.49 1.17
CA PRO A 9 0.76 -64.46 1.83
C PRO A 9 2.10 -65.01 2.35
N ARG A 10 3.21 -64.33 2.04
CA ARG A 10 4.52 -64.59 2.65
C ARG A 10 4.71 -63.68 3.86
N ASN A 11 4.84 -64.31 5.03
CA ASN A 11 5.47 -63.73 6.21
C ASN A 11 6.91 -63.29 5.88
N LYS A 12 7.23 -62.03 6.22
CA LYS A 12 8.60 -61.58 6.49
C LYS A 12 8.58 -60.68 7.72
N SER A 13 8.53 -61.33 8.87
CA SER A 13 9.15 -60.80 10.09
C SER A 13 10.64 -61.16 10.03
N SER A 14 11.49 -60.25 10.54
CA SER A 14 12.95 -60.32 10.70
C SER A 14 13.74 -59.45 9.71
N LEU A 15 14.50 -58.51 10.30
CA LEU A 15 15.47 -57.56 9.74
C LEU A 15 15.00 -56.09 9.61
N LEU A 16 14.91 -55.40 10.75
CA LEU A 16 15.39 -54.01 10.89
C LEU A 16 15.61 -53.65 12.37
N LEU A 17 16.54 -54.35 13.03
CA LEU A 17 16.92 -54.15 14.45
C LEU A 17 18.39 -53.71 14.56
N LEU A 18 18.81 -52.75 13.73
CA LEU A 18 20.22 -52.29 13.69
C LEU A 18 20.37 -50.80 13.31
N TRP A 19 19.54 -49.92 13.88
CA TRP A 19 19.72 -48.46 13.82
C TRP A 19 19.49 -47.72 15.15
N ILE A 20 19.38 -48.43 16.28
CA ILE A 20 19.15 -47.85 17.60
C ILE A 20 20.38 -48.09 18.49
N PHE A 21 21.49 -47.39 18.25
CA PHE A 21 22.55 -47.20 19.26
C PHE A 21 23.37 -45.90 19.09
N GLY A 22 22.91 -44.95 18.27
CA GLY A 22 23.65 -43.72 17.94
C GLY A 22 23.19 -42.42 18.62
N PHE A 23 22.24 -42.43 19.56
CA PHE A 23 21.61 -41.18 20.04
C PHE A 23 21.36 -41.08 21.56
N VAL A 24 22.21 -41.71 22.37
CA VAL A 24 22.14 -41.58 23.85
C VAL A 24 23.16 -40.56 24.40
N GLY A 25 24.03 -40.00 23.55
CA GLY A 25 25.10 -39.07 23.97
C GLY A 25 24.76 -37.56 23.98
N PHE A 26 23.63 -37.14 23.39
CA PHE A 26 23.37 -35.69 23.15
C PHE A 26 22.33 -35.05 24.07
N ASN A 27 21.62 -35.82 24.92
CA ASN A 27 20.49 -35.33 25.72
C ASN A 27 20.82 -34.89 27.15
N CYS A 28 22.08 -34.93 27.60
CA CYS A 28 22.46 -34.41 28.92
C CYS A 28 22.81 -32.91 28.95
N TRP A 29 22.88 -32.23 27.81
CA TRP A 29 23.21 -30.80 27.78
C TRP A 29 21.98 -29.87 27.69
N PHE A 30 20.83 -30.38 27.25
CA PHE A 30 19.62 -29.56 27.06
C PHE A 30 18.73 -29.43 28.31
N PHE A 31 18.83 -30.36 29.27
CA PHE A 31 18.00 -30.31 30.49
C PHE A 31 18.44 -29.23 31.50
N HIS A 32 19.59 -28.58 31.31
CA HIS A 32 20.03 -27.49 32.20
C HIS A 32 19.60 -26.09 31.74
N LEU A 33 19.05 -25.93 30.53
CA LEU A 33 18.57 -24.64 30.01
C LEU A 33 17.06 -24.40 30.22
N SER A 34 16.24 -25.45 30.37
CA SER A 34 14.78 -25.31 30.50
C SER A 34 14.32 -24.91 31.93
N SER A 35 15.12 -25.21 32.96
CA SER A 35 14.79 -24.87 34.36
C SER A 35 15.05 -23.40 34.75
N ARG A 36 15.58 -22.56 33.85
CA ARG A 36 15.87 -21.13 34.11
C ARG A 36 14.85 -20.15 33.53
N TYR A 37 13.82 -20.61 32.81
CA TYR A 37 12.85 -19.71 32.15
C TYR A 37 11.58 -19.42 32.98
N ASP A 38 11.23 -20.23 33.98
CA ASP A 38 9.98 -20.09 34.75
C ASP A 38 10.09 -19.34 36.09
N ALA A 39 11.21 -18.67 36.37
CA ALA A 39 11.41 -17.95 37.65
C ALA A 39 11.83 -16.47 37.49
N ARG A 40 11.48 -15.81 36.39
CA ARG A 40 11.84 -14.40 36.14
C ARG A 40 10.68 -13.49 35.73
N ILE A 41 9.47 -13.81 36.17
CA ILE A 41 8.34 -12.88 36.22
C ILE A 41 8.01 -12.67 37.71
N GLY A 42 8.65 -11.68 38.33
CA GLY A 42 8.42 -11.35 39.74
C GLY A 42 9.70 -11.14 40.55
N ARG A 43 10.54 -10.19 40.12
CA ARG A 43 11.48 -9.36 40.94
C ARG A 43 12.56 -8.76 40.03
N SER A 44 12.32 -7.56 39.51
CA SER A 44 13.38 -6.67 38.99
C SER A 44 12.89 -5.22 38.90
N ILE A 45 12.38 -4.71 40.02
CA ILE A 45 12.42 -3.28 40.35
C ILE A 45 13.24 -3.25 41.64
N ASP A 46 14.23 -2.35 41.71
CA ASP A 46 15.27 -2.21 42.76
C ASP A 46 16.55 -3.02 42.58
N ARG A 47 17.39 -2.59 41.64
CA ARG A 47 18.86 -2.45 41.80
C ARG A 47 19.50 -2.12 40.45
N GLN A 48 19.53 -0.85 40.06
CA GLN A 48 20.64 -0.23 39.31
C GLN A 48 20.56 1.30 39.48
N ARG A 49 20.92 1.78 40.67
CA ARG A 49 21.54 3.09 40.86
C ARG A 49 22.93 2.80 41.42
N GLU A 50 23.91 3.56 40.92
CA GLU A 50 25.33 3.58 41.24
C GLU A 50 26.28 2.90 40.26
N VAL A 51 27.32 3.68 39.96
CA VAL A 51 28.56 3.38 39.25
C VAL A 51 28.52 3.57 37.73
N MET A 52 28.71 4.82 37.29
CA MET A 52 29.76 5.14 36.30
C MET A 52 30.18 6.62 36.44
N ARG A 53 31.30 6.84 37.14
CA ARG A 53 32.26 7.92 36.90
C ARG A 53 33.60 7.22 36.70
N PHE A 54 34.23 7.38 35.54
CA PHE A 54 35.62 7.84 35.41
C PHE A 54 36.04 7.98 33.95
N ASP A 55 36.79 9.05 33.72
CA ASP A 55 37.50 9.46 32.51
C ASP A 55 38.30 8.35 31.80
N ARG A 56 38.43 8.50 30.47
CA ARG A 56 39.73 8.76 29.81
C ARG A 56 39.56 8.96 28.31
N GLY A 57 40.06 10.10 27.82
CA GLY A 57 40.42 10.28 26.42
C GLY A 57 41.79 9.68 26.11
N VAL A 58 41.94 9.12 24.90
CA VAL A 58 43.21 8.92 24.15
C VAL A 58 42.81 8.89 22.66
N ARG A 59 43.10 9.96 21.91
CA ARG A 59 44.21 10.11 20.95
C ARG A 59 44.17 9.13 19.76
N ILE A 60 43.68 9.65 18.64
CA ILE A 60 43.76 9.07 17.29
C ILE A 60 45.20 9.21 16.78
N ARG A 61 45.78 8.12 16.26
CA ARG A 61 46.91 8.15 15.32
C ARG A 61 46.48 7.43 14.04
N SER A 62 46.72 8.09 12.92
CA SER A 62 46.67 7.51 11.58
C SER A 62 47.80 6.51 11.38
N ALA A 63 47.54 5.51 10.55
CA ALA A 63 48.57 4.81 9.81
C ALA A 63 47.97 4.35 8.48
N ASP A 64 48.59 4.84 7.41
CA ASP A 64 48.45 4.42 6.03
C ASP A 64 48.86 2.96 5.85
N GLY A 65 48.31 2.27 4.85
CA GLY A 65 48.75 0.92 4.50
C GLY A 65 48.01 0.33 3.31
N ALA A 66 48.50 0.66 2.11
CA ALA A 66 48.11 0.09 0.84
C ALA A 66 48.28 -1.44 0.79
N GLY A 67 47.39 -2.13 0.05
CA GLY A 67 47.47 -3.57 -0.17
C GLY A 67 46.57 -4.02 -1.33
N SER A 68 47.05 -3.78 -2.54
CA SER A 68 46.55 -4.35 -3.79
C SER A 68 46.55 -5.88 -3.75
N PHE A 69 45.40 -6.52 -4.01
CA PHE A 69 45.39 -7.88 -4.55
C PHE A 69 44.26 -8.05 -5.57
N ARG A 70 44.68 -8.40 -6.79
CA ARG A 70 43.89 -8.74 -7.97
C ARG A 70 44.14 -10.23 -8.20
N SER A 71 43.10 -11.04 -8.25
CA SER A 71 43.16 -12.33 -8.92
C SER A 71 41.75 -12.72 -9.37
N ASP A 72 41.61 -12.72 -10.68
CA ASP A 72 40.55 -13.35 -11.45
C ASP A 72 40.40 -14.83 -11.03
N LEU A 73 39.18 -15.36 -11.03
CA LEU A 73 38.92 -16.62 -11.72
C LEU A 73 37.42 -16.80 -11.98
N LEU A 74 37.15 -16.99 -13.26
CA LEU A 74 35.91 -17.43 -13.88
C LEU A 74 35.60 -18.87 -13.45
N GLU A 75 34.33 -19.16 -13.18
CA GLU A 75 33.74 -20.45 -13.58
C GLU A 75 32.27 -20.24 -13.95
N HIS A 76 32.05 -20.44 -15.25
CA HIS A 76 30.77 -20.48 -15.92
C HIS A 76 30.22 -21.90 -15.76
N GLU A 77 29.03 -22.07 -15.18
CA GLU A 77 28.22 -23.25 -15.47
C GLU A 77 26.86 -22.85 -16.03
N ASN A 78 26.68 -23.34 -17.26
CA ASN A 78 25.46 -23.42 -18.04
C ASN A 78 24.42 -24.28 -17.32
N GLU A 79 23.23 -23.74 -17.08
CA GLU A 79 22.01 -24.55 -17.17
C GLU A 79 20.99 -23.94 -18.12
N ARG A 80 20.49 -24.84 -18.95
CA ARG A 80 19.61 -24.62 -20.10
C ARG A 80 18.16 -24.53 -19.65
N ASN A 81 17.48 -23.54 -20.20
CA ASN A 81 16.25 -23.70 -20.98
C ASN A 81 15.06 -24.38 -20.26
N MET A 82 14.20 -23.56 -19.64
CA MET A 82 12.76 -23.75 -19.73
C MET A 82 12.14 -22.53 -20.41
N ASN A 83 11.58 -22.77 -21.60
CA ASN A 83 10.72 -21.84 -22.30
C ASN A 83 9.41 -21.68 -21.50
N GLY A 84 9.38 -20.69 -20.61
CA GLY A 84 8.15 -20.10 -20.10
C GLY A 84 7.97 -18.76 -20.78
N VAL A 85 6.90 -18.62 -21.57
CA VAL A 85 6.54 -17.36 -22.23
C VAL A 85 6.23 -16.33 -21.13
N GLU A 86 7.09 -15.32 -21.01
CA GLU A 86 6.96 -14.17 -20.10
C GLU A 86 5.65 -13.41 -20.37
N TYR A 87 4.74 -13.43 -19.40
CA TYR A 87 3.61 -12.50 -19.30
C TYR A 87 3.87 -11.38 -18.25
N GLU A 88 5.14 -11.16 -17.86
CA GLU A 88 5.53 -10.11 -16.90
C GLU A 88 5.46 -8.67 -17.47
N ALA A 89 5.19 -8.50 -18.76
CA ALA A 89 5.21 -7.18 -19.41
C ALA A 89 3.95 -6.33 -19.23
N LEU A 90 2.82 -6.87 -18.74
CA LEU A 90 1.55 -6.12 -18.68
C LEU A 90 1.28 -5.36 -17.37
N PHE A 91 2.07 -5.61 -16.32
CA PHE A 91 1.96 -4.87 -15.05
C PHE A 91 3.16 -3.98 -14.73
N ASN A 92 4.26 -4.08 -15.50
CA ASN A 92 5.46 -3.27 -15.28
C ASN A 92 5.35 -1.83 -15.86
N ASP A 93 4.43 -1.58 -16.80
CA ASP A 93 4.34 -0.29 -17.53
C ASP A 93 3.26 0.68 -17.02
N PHE A 94 2.50 0.34 -15.96
CA PHE A 94 1.37 1.18 -15.49
C PHE A 94 1.63 1.99 -14.22
N GLU A 95 2.86 2.11 -13.74
CA GLU A 95 3.18 2.91 -12.55
C GLU A 95 4.24 3.97 -12.90
N TYR A 96 3.73 5.13 -13.33
CA TYR A 96 4.44 6.39 -13.38
C TYR A 96 4.62 6.91 -11.94
N ASP A 97 5.88 7.14 -11.54
CA ASP A 97 6.38 7.94 -10.41
C ASP A 97 5.46 8.13 -9.18
N ASP A 98 5.22 7.07 -8.40
CA ASP A 98 4.96 7.23 -6.95
C ASP A 98 6.32 7.02 -6.25
N ASP A 99 7.04 8.12 -6.05
CA ASP A 99 8.38 8.40 -6.62
C ASP A 99 9.12 9.55 -5.92
N ASN A 100 8.71 10.01 -4.73
CA ASN A 100 9.58 10.84 -3.87
C ASN A 100 9.03 10.99 -2.44
N SER A 101 9.22 9.96 -1.61
CA SER A 101 9.35 10.12 -0.17
C SER A 101 10.84 10.31 0.16
N HIS A 102 11.28 11.57 0.12
CA HIS A 102 12.43 12.01 0.90
C HIS A 102 12.08 11.83 2.38
N ALA A 103 12.18 10.62 2.91
CA ALA A 103 12.08 10.40 4.36
C ALA A 103 13.23 11.09 5.12
N ASN A 104 14.29 11.53 4.43
CA ASN A 104 15.42 12.25 5.01
C ASN A 104 15.54 13.75 4.64
N ASP A 105 14.78 14.27 3.66
CA ASP A 105 14.79 15.72 3.32
C ASP A 105 13.44 16.44 3.57
N VAL A 106 12.41 15.73 4.06
CA VAL A 106 11.14 16.36 4.53
C VAL A 106 11.22 16.77 6.01
N GLU A 107 12.35 16.54 6.69
CA GLU A 107 12.50 16.88 8.12
C GLU A 107 12.46 18.40 8.43
N GLN A 108 12.46 19.30 7.43
CA GLN A 108 12.54 20.75 7.69
C GLN A 108 11.40 21.64 7.17
N HIS A 109 10.39 21.13 6.44
CA HIS A 109 9.33 21.99 5.88
C HIS A 109 7.88 21.65 6.26
N GLU A 110 7.61 20.61 7.05
CA GLU A 110 6.25 20.28 7.50
C GLU A 110 5.80 21.03 8.78
N ASN A 111 6.59 21.99 9.30
CA ASN A 111 6.27 22.70 10.53
C ASN A 111 5.69 24.11 10.34
N GLU A 112 5.35 24.53 9.12
CA GLU A 112 4.75 25.85 8.89
C GLU A 112 3.42 25.72 8.12
N ASN A 113 2.35 26.13 8.80
CA ASN A 113 1.00 26.37 8.28
C ASN A 113 0.22 25.14 7.77
N ILE A 114 -0.16 24.23 8.68
CA ILE A 114 -1.48 23.60 8.53
C ILE A 114 -2.48 24.77 8.53
N PRO A 115 -3.33 24.94 7.50
CA PRO A 115 -4.39 25.93 7.54
C PRO A 115 -5.26 25.61 8.75
N GLN A 116 -5.05 26.37 9.82
CA GLN A 116 -5.94 26.35 10.95
C GLN A 116 -7.23 26.90 10.37
N TRP A 117 -8.27 26.07 10.27
CA TRP A 117 -9.63 26.53 10.05
C TRP A 117 -10.04 27.23 11.35
N GLU A 118 -9.41 28.35 11.67
CA GLU A 118 -9.87 29.22 12.72
C GLU A 118 -11.24 29.71 12.27
N GLU A 119 -12.26 29.44 13.09
CA GLU A 119 -13.47 30.25 13.12
C GLU A 119 -13.04 31.67 13.53
N GLU A 120 -12.42 32.41 12.62
CA GLU A 120 -12.10 33.82 12.82
C GLU A 120 -13.42 34.61 12.81
N THR A 121 -13.97 34.83 14.00
CA THR A 121 -14.90 35.93 14.25
C THR A 121 -14.10 37.18 14.58
N GLU A 122 -13.46 37.78 13.58
CA GLU A 122 -12.86 39.13 13.72
C GLU A 122 -13.36 40.06 12.60
N ASP A 123 -13.61 41.31 13.00
CA ASP A 123 -14.28 42.38 12.24
C ASP A 123 -13.70 42.57 10.83
N TYR A 124 -14.43 42.05 9.85
CA TYR A 124 -14.13 42.16 8.44
C TYR A 124 -14.53 43.54 7.90
N ASP A 125 -13.55 44.29 7.40
CA ASP A 125 -13.75 45.59 6.76
C ASP A 125 -14.72 45.50 5.57
N SER A 126 -15.70 46.40 5.57
CA SER A 126 -16.94 46.39 4.77
C SER A 126 -16.79 46.63 3.26
N SER A 127 -15.57 46.55 2.71
CA SER A 127 -15.31 46.54 1.27
C SER A 127 -15.00 45.12 0.80
N GLY A 128 -16.05 44.30 0.70
CA GLY A 128 -15.94 42.86 0.51
C GLY A 128 -15.28 42.43 -0.81
N PRO A 129 -14.47 41.36 -0.80
CA PRO A 129 -14.22 40.59 -1.99
C PRO A 129 -15.55 39.95 -2.39
N SER A 130 -15.99 40.32 -3.59
CA SER A 130 -16.95 39.63 -4.44
C SER A 130 -17.32 38.25 -3.89
N SER A 131 -18.58 38.13 -3.47
CA SER A 131 -19.26 36.86 -3.25
C SER A 131 -18.87 35.84 -4.32
N PHE A 132 -17.89 34.97 -4.02
CA PHE A 132 -17.76 33.69 -4.70
C PHE A 132 -18.96 32.89 -4.22
N ALA A 133 -20.05 33.10 -4.94
CA ALA A 133 -21.36 32.83 -4.43
C ALA A 133 -21.55 31.33 -4.27
N LEU A 134 -22.13 30.93 -3.14
CA LEU A 134 -22.72 29.60 -2.96
C LEU A 134 -23.69 29.21 -4.09
N SER A 135 -24.14 30.18 -4.90
CA SER A 135 -24.90 29.94 -6.13
C SER A 135 -24.10 29.24 -7.25
N ASP A 136 -22.77 29.31 -7.26
CA ASP A 136 -21.95 28.56 -8.23
C ASP A 136 -21.78 27.09 -7.81
N LEU A 137 -21.87 26.79 -6.50
CA LEU A 137 -22.04 25.41 -6.00
C LEU A 137 -23.43 24.83 -6.32
N GLN A 138 -24.40 25.68 -6.64
CA GLN A 138 -25.73 25.28 -7.12
C GLN A 138 -25.82 25.11 -8.64
N ALA A 139 -24.74 25.35 -9.40
CA ALA A 139 -24.66 25.00 -10.83
C ALA A 139 -24.48 23.47 -10.99
N GLY A 140 -25.52 22.72 -10.61
CA GLY A 140 -25.58 21.26 -10.50
C GLY A 140 -25.50 20.49 -11.82
N LYS A 141 -24.39 20.62 -12.56
CA LYS A 141 -24.16 19.87 -13.80
C LYS A 141 -22.77 19.27 -13.98
N LYS A 142 -21.76 19.66 -13.19
CA LYS A 142 -20.44 19.01 -13.26
C LYS A 142 -20.41 17.86 -12.25
N GLY A 143 -20.10 16.65 -12.73
CA GLY A 143 -20.11 15.42 -11.94
C GLY A 143 -19.19 15.53 -10.73
N LYS A 144 -19.69 15.16 -9.55
CA LYS A 144 -18.88 15.14 -8.33
C LYS A 144 -17.91 13.95 -8.33
N ILE A 145 -17.01 13.89 -7.36
CA ILE A 145 -16.06 12.80 -7.24
C ILE A 145 -16.57 11.71 -6.30
N ALA A 146 -16.23 10.46 -6.62
CA ALA A 146 -16.34 9.33 -5.70
C ALA A 146 -14.93 8.91 -5.30
N TRP A 147 -14.61 8.94 -4.01
CA TRP A 147 -13.29 8.50 -3.56
C TRP A 147 -13.12 6.99 -3.75
N LEU A 148 -11.99 6.57 -4.28
CA LEU A 148 -11.47 5.22 -4.14
C LEU A 148 -10.44 5.23 -3.01
N MET A 149 -10.89 4.87 -1.81
CA MET A 149 -10.10 4.87 -0.59
C MET A 149 -9.52 3.49 -0.35
N SER A 150 -8.20 3.39 -0.20
CA SER A 150 -7.56 2.16 0.28
C SER A 150 -6.28 2.45 1.07
N PHE A 151 -5.92 1.53 1.97
CA PHE A 151 -4.55 1.49 2.47
C PHE A 151 -3.61 1.28 1.28
N PRO A 152 -2.41 1.89 1.24
CA PRO A 152 -1.53 1.80 0.09
C PRO A 152 -1.26 0.35 -0.35
N ASN A 153 -1.02 0.20 -1.65
CA ASN A 153 -0.76 -1.10 -2.28
C ASN A 153 -1.91 -2.12 -2.10
N SER A 154 -3.16 -1.66 -1.90
CA SER A 154 -4.34 -2.54 -1.82
C SER A 154 -5.01 -2.85 -3.17
N GLY A 155 -4.40 -2.45 -4.29
CA GLY A 155 -4.94 -2.72 -5.63
C GLY A 155 -5.81 -1.62 -6.24
N THR A 156 -5.61 -0.37 -5.83
CA THR A 156 -6.28 0.80 -6.43
C THR A 156 -5.96 0.96 -7.90
N SER A 157 -4.73 0.65 -8.33
CA SER A 157 -4.32 0.76 -9.74
C SER A 157 -5.14 -0.18 -10.62
N PHE A 158 -5.31 -1.45 -10.20
CA PHE A 158 -6.16 -2.40 -10.89
C PHE A 158 -7.63 -1.98 -10.84
N THR A 159 -8.14 -1.52 -9.69
CA THR A 159 -9.55 -1.10 -9.56
C THR A 159 -9.87 0.09 -10.47
N SER A 160 -8.99 1.10 -10.54
CA SER A 160 -9.13 2.22 -11.47
C SER A 160 -9.08 1.74 -12.93
N LEU A 161 -8.15 0.85 -13.28
CA LEU A 161 -8.05 0.25 -14.61
C LEU A 161 -9.35 -0.49 -14.99
N LEU A 162 -9.84 -1.33 -14.10
CA LEU A 162 -11.08 -2.10 -14.25
C LEU A 162 -12.27 -1.19 -14.58
N ILE A 163 -12.45 -0.12 -13.81
CA ILE A 163 -13.56 0.83 -14.03
C ILE A 163 -13.41 1.58 -15.36
N ARG A 164 -12.19 1.97 -15.74
CA ARG A 164 -11.96 2.59 -17.05
C ARG A 164 -12.30 1.67 -18.20
N HIS A 165 -11.84 0.41 -18.14
CA HIS A 165 -12.13 -0.57 -19.17
C HIS A 165 -13.62 -0.94 -19.23
N ALA A 166 -14.29 -1.09 -18.08
CA ALA A 166 -15.69 -1.47 -18.04
C ALA A 166 -16.62 -0.35 -18.52
N SER A 167 -16.32 0.91 -18.20
CA SER A 167 -17.17 2.07 -18.52
C SER A 167 -16.74 2.88 -19.72
N ASN A 168 -15.54 2.64 -20.26
CA ASN A 168 -14.88 3.51 -21.22
C ASN A 168 -14.81 4.99 -20.79
N ALA A 169 -14.82 5.24 -19.48
CA ALA A 169 -14.75 6.55 -18.87
C ALA A 169 -13.43 6.70 -18.08
N THR A 170 -12.84 7.90 -18.08
CA THR A 170 -11.59 8.18 -17.38
C THR A 170 -11.83 8.25 -15.86
N THR A 171 -10.74 8.10 -15.11
CA THR A 171 -10.71 8.21 -13.64
C THR A 171 -9.79 9.35 -13.22
N ALA A 172 -9.82 9.69 -11.93
CA ALA A 172 -8.99 10.74 -11.36
C ALA A 172 -8.12 10.23 -10.21
N THR A 173 -7.19 11.08 -9.76
CA THR A 173 -6.28 10.82 -8.64
C THR A 173 -6.02 12.12 -7.88
N ASN A 174 -5.81 12.03 -6.57
CA ASN A 174 -5.25 13.14 -5.79
C ASN A 174 -3.74 13.35 -6.08
N TYR A 175 -3.08 12.42 -6.76
CA TYR A 175 -1.64 12.41 -7.00
C TYR A 175 -1.34 12.75 -8.46
N GLY A 176 -1.33 14.02 -8.79
CA GLY A 176 -1.09 14.52 -10.16
C GLY A 176 0.30 14.21 -10.75
N MET A 177 1.20 13.58 -9.99
CA MET A 177 2.42 12.97 -10.54
C MET A 177 2.14 11.63 -11.22
N GLU A 178 1.08 10.93 -10.83
CA GLU A 178 0.60 9.69 -11.46
C GLU A 178 -0.20 9.98 -12.74
N SER A 179 -0.68 11.22 -12.92
CA SER A 179 -1.48 11.61 -14.09
C SER A 179 -0.60 11.92 -15.29
N ASN A 180 -1.10 11.58 -16.48
CA ASN A 180 -0.54 12.12 -17.71
C ASN A 180 -0.64 13.65 -17.68
N PRO A 181 0.47 14.38 -17.84
CA PRO A 181 0.44 15.82 -17.87
C PRO A 181 -0.35 16.31 -19.11
N GLY A 182 -0.95 17.48 -18.98
CA GLY A 182 -1.54 18.21 -20.09
C GLY A 182 -0.49 18.72 -21.08
N ILE A 183 -0.95 19.43 -22.11
CA ILE A 183 -0.08 20.01 -23.15
C ILE A 183 0.94 20.99 -22.55
N ASP A 184 0.57 21.64 -21.44
CA ASP A 184 1.43 22.57 -20.69
C ASP A 184 2.36 21.88 -19.69
N GLY A 185 2.39 20.54 -19.66
CA GLY A 185 3.17 19.77 -18.70
C GLY A 185 2.54 19.69 -17.30
N LYS A 186 1.38 20.32 -17.05
CA LYS A 186 0.77 20.35 -15.71
C LYS A 186 -0.25 19.23 -15.53
N SER A 187 -0.48 18.84 -14.29
CA SER A 187 -1.62 17.98 -13.95
C SER A 187 -2.93 18.68 -14.30
N VAL A 188 -3.82 18.00 -15.02
CA VAL A 188 -5.10 18.59 -15.47
C VAL A 188 -6.17 18.39 -14.40
N PRO A 189 -6.69 19.44 -13.76
CA PRO A 189 -7.71 19.29 -12.73
C PRO A 189 -9.02 18.75 -13.31
N VAL A 190 -9.74 17.98 -12.51
CA VAL A 190 -11.07 17.46 -12.87
C VAL A 190 -12.08 18.59 -13.07
N HIS A 191 -11.93 19.66 -12.29
CA HIS A 191 -12.76 20.85 -12.37
C HIS A 191 -11.90 22.10 -12.53
N ASP A 192 -12.23 22.94 -13.50
CA ASP A 192 -11.52 24.19 -13.77
C ASP A 192 -11.44 25.11 -12.54
N TRP A 193 -12.52 25.13 -11.75
CA TRP A 193 -12.62 25.93 -10.52
C TRP A 193 -11.86 25.32 -9.33
N SER A 194 -11.52 24.02 -9.38
CA SER A 194 -10.74 23.32 -8.36
C SER A 194 -9.35 22.97 -8.91
N TRP A 195 -8.57 24.00 -9.24
CA TRP A 195 -7.20 23.83 -9.75
C TRP A 195 -6.28 23.09 -8.76
N ARG A 196 -6.66 23.01 -7.49
CA ARG A 196 -6.00 22.27 -6.40
C ARG A 196 -6.34 20.77 -6.39
N GLY A 197 -7.03 20.28 -7.41
CA GLY A 197 -7.33 18.87 -7.61
C GLY A 197 -8.78 18.50 -7.31
N PRO A 198 -9.13 17.21 -7.45
CA PRO A 198 -8.27 16.13 -7.96
C PRO A 198 -7.95 16.27 -9.46
N TYR A 199 -7.07 15.41 -9.98
CA TYR A 199 -6.55 15.49 -11.35
C TYR A 199 -6.96 14.28 -12.19
N TRP A 200 -7.21 14.49 -13.48
CA TRP A 200 -7.49 13.39 -14.41
C TRP A 200 -6.30 12.47 -14.55
N LEU A 201 -6.49 11.16 -14.40
CA LEU A 201 -5.42 10.18 -14.59
C LEU A 201 -5.03 10.07 -16.09
N HIS A 202 -6.05 10.11 -16.96
CA HIS A 202 -5.91 10.29 -18.41
C HIS A 202 -6.79 11.45 -18.86
N PRO A 203 -6.23 12.66 -19.05
CA PRO A 203 -7.01 13.82 -19.43
C PRO A 203 -7.62 13.61 -20.84
N PRO A 204 -8.87 14.08 -21.06
CA PRO A 204 -9.48 14.06 -22.38
C PRO A 204 -8.66 14.92 -23.36
N SER A 205 -8.67 14.57 -24.65
CA SER A 205 -8.03 15.41 -25.67
C SER A 205 -8.68 16.78 -25.71
N GLN A 206 -7.88 17.86 -25.74
CA GLN A 206 -8.40 19.23 -25.71
C GLN A 206 -9.32 19.56 -26.90
N ASP A 207 -9.18 18.82 -28.01
CA ASP A 207 -10.02 18.97 -29.20
C ASP A 207 -11.51 18.65 -28.94
N SER A 208 -11.84 17.97 -27.84
CA SER A 208 -13.21 17.58 -27.51
C SER A 208 -14.07 18.71 -26.92
N HIS A 209 -13.45 19.83 -26.48
CA HIS A 209 -14.18 20.95 -25.87
C HIS A 209 -14.51 22.11 -26.83
N GLY A 210 -14.10 22.04 -28.09
CA GLY A 210 -14.31 23.08 -29.09
C GLY A 210 -15.16 22.62 -30.27
N GLU A 211 -16.34 23.22 -30.41
CA GLU A 211 -17.23 23.14 -31.58
C GLU A 211 -17.85 21.77 -31.88
N SER A 212 -19.10 21.60 -31.42
CA SER A 212 -20.10 20.77 -32.12
C SER A 212 -20.43 21.38 -33.49
N ARG A 213 -19.44 21.47 -34.39
CA ARG A 213 -19.63 21.79 -35.80
C ARG A 213 -20.10 20.53 -36.50
N ASN A 214 -21.42 20.33 -36.60
CA ASN A 214 -22.15 19.43 -37.51
C ASN A 214 -21.29 18.45 -38.35
N THR A 215 -20.55 17.55 -37.71
CA THR A 215 -19.77 16.52 -38.42
C THR A 215 -20.74 15.39 -38.71
N THR A 216 -21.35 15.49 -39.89
CA THR A 216 -22.24 14.52 -40.52
C THR A 216 -21.96 13.08 -40.09
N GLU A 217 -23.03 12.40 -39.65
CA GLU A 217 -23.20 11.04 -39.09
C GLU A 217 -22.53 9.86 -39.84
N LYS A 218 -21.74 10.12 -40.90
CA LYS A 218 -21.14 9.10 -41.77
C LYS A 218 -19.84 8.48 -41.26
N ASN A 219 -19.19 9.04 -40.23
CA ASN A 219 -17.88 8.54 -39.76
C ASN A 219 -17.92 7.64 -38.51
N LEU A 220 -19.04 7.56 -37.79
CA LEU A 220 -19.11 6.75 -36.56
C LEU A 220 -19.10 5.23 -36.81
N LYS A 221 -19.44 4.77 -38.02
CA LYS A 221 -19.51 3.33 -38.34
C LYS A 221 -18.16 2.70 -38.71
N LYS A 222 -17.09 3.48 -38.91
CA LYS A 222 -15.80 2.94 -39.40
C LYS A 222 -14.79 2.62 -38.30
N GLN A 223 -15.05 3.02 -37.05
CA GLN A 223 -14.12 2.82 -35.94
C GLN A 223 -14.43 1.57 -35.07
N VAL A 224 -15.53 0.85 -35.35
CA VAL A 224 -16.00 -0.26 -34.51
C VAL A 224 -15.53 -1.64 -35.00
N ILE A 225 -14.93 -1.77 -36.20
CA ILE A 225 -14.72 -3.08 -36.85
C ILE A 225 -13.24 -3.53 -36.96
N SER A 226 -12.25 -2.74 -36.55
CA SER A 226 -10.82 -3.16 -36.59
C SER A 226 -10.29 -3.68 -35.23
N GLY A 227 -11.11 -4.42 -34.48
CA GLY A 227 -10.73 -5.02 -33.19
C GLY A 227 -10.25 -6.46 -33.35
N SER A 228 -8.96 -6.64 -33.61
CA SER A 228 -8.30 -7.95 -33.62
C SER A 228 -6.91 -7.83 -32.99
N GLY A 229 -6.80 -8.19 -31.71
CA GLY A 229 -5.57 -8.72 -31.12
C GLY A 229 -4.62 -7.73 -30.43
N THR A 230 -4.74 -7.67 -29.11
CA THR A 230 -3.61 -7.78 -28.15
C THR A 230 -2.44 -6.78 -28.21
N GLU A 231 -2.72 -5.47 -28.23
CA GLU A 231 -1.79 -4.49 -27.67
C GLU A 231 -2.54 -3.50 -26.77
N THR A 232 -2.83 -3.90 -25.53
CA THR A 232 -3.32 -3.02 -24.45
C THR A 232 -2.19 -2.14 -23.88
N GLY A 233 -1.34 -1.61 -24.76
CA GLY A 233 -0.22 -0.75 -24.42
C GLY A 233 -0.36 0.60 -25.11
N LYS A 234 -0.19 1.68 -24.34
CA LYS A 234 -0.16 3.11 -24.72
C LYS A 234 -1.51 3.83 -24.68
N SER A 235 -1.78 4.43 -23.52
CA SER A 235 -2.65 5.60 -23.33
C SER A 235 -3.93 5.63 -24.19
N GLY A 236 -4.83 4.66 -23.97
CA GLY A 236 -6.18 4.78 -24.50
C GLY A 236 -6.80 6.09 -24.03
N SER A 237 -7.34 6.88 -24.97
CA SER A 237 -8.18 8.02 -24.63
C SER A 237 -9.51 7.47 -24.10
N TYR A 238 -9.81 7.78 -22.84
CA TYR A 238 -11.08 7.43 -22.21
C TYR A 238 -12.00 8.66 -22.21
N ASN A 239 -13.31 8.44 -22.32
CA ASN A 239 -14.28 9.53 -22.31
C ASN A 239 -14.39 10.17 -20.92
N ILE A 240 -14.85 11.42 -20.88
CA ILE A 240 -15.30 12.01 -19.61
C ILE A 240 -16.55 11.23 -19.16
N PRO A 241 -16.69 10.88 -17.86
CA PRO A 241 -17.92 10.30 -17.34
C PRO A 241 -19.17 11.11 -17.75
N PRO A 242 -20.30 10.44 -18.08
CA PRO A 242 -21.51 11.13 -18.49
C PRO A 242 -22.07 12.03 -17.38
N GLU A 243 -22.94 12.98 -17.75
CA GLU A 243 -23.61 13.86 -16.78
C GLU A 243 -24.36 13.02 -15.72
N GLY A 244 -24.15 13.33 -14.45
CA GLY A 244 -24.71 12.59 -13.31
C GLY A 244 -23.89 11.37 -12.82
N ALA A 245 -22.84 10.98 -13.55
CA ALA A 245 -21.88 9.98 -13.06
C ALA A 245 -20.86 10.59 -12.11
N SER A 246 -20.49 9.83 -11.08
CA SER A 246 -19.43 10.23 -10.14
C SER A 246 -18.06 9.80 -10.67
N ILE A 247 -17.07 10.68 -10.57
CA ILE A 247 -15.72 10.42 -11.08
C ILE A 247 -14.91 9.66 -10.02
N LEU A 248 -14.60 8.39 -10.28
CA LEU A 248 -13.78 7.59 -9.37
C LEU A 248 -12.38 8.21 -9.22
N THR A 249 -12.04 8.59 -7.99
CA THR A 249 -10.84 9.37 -7.65
C THR A 249 -10.01 8.66 -6.61
N LYS A 250 -8.80 8.23 -6.97
CA LYS A 250 -7.87 7.55 -6.05
C LYS A 250 -7.39 8.49 -4.94
N THR A 251 -7.48 8.02 -3.70
CA THR A 251 -6.86 8.65 -2.52
C THR A 251 -6.43 7.60 -1.49
N HIS A 252 -5.28 7.83 -0.85
CA HIS A 252 -4.75 7.03 0.26
C HIS A 252 -4.83 7.76 1.60
N CYS A 253 -5.33 8.99 1.63
CA CYS A 253 -5.45 9.79 2.85
C CYS A 253 -4.12 9.88 3.65
N GLY A 254 -4.23 9.97 4.99
CA GLY A 254 -3.10 10.00 5.93
C GLY A 254 -2.63 8.62 6.40
N SER A 255 -1.84 8.60 7.48
CA SER A 255 -1.39 7.39 8.20
C SER A 255 -0.69 6.29 7.37
N ARG A 256 -0.04 6.66 6.28
CA ARG A 256 0.40 5.68 5.26
C ARG A 256 1.91 5.49 5.10
N CYS A 257 2.72 6.20 5.90
CA CYS A 257 4.18 6.15 5.83
C CYS A 257 4.74 4.78 6.26
N SER A 258 5.89 4.42 5.68
CA SER A 258 6.73 3.27 6.06
C SER A 258 7.89 3.78 6.92
N PHE A 259 8.38 2.99 7.88
CA PHE A 259 9.48 3.38 8.79
C PHE A 259 9.30 4.78 9.41
N CYS A 260 8.09 5.10 9.85
CA CYS A 260 7.79 6.36 10.51
C CYS A 260 7.38 6.16 11.97
N PRO A 261 7.65 7.14 12.85
CA PRO A 261 7.28 7.04 14.25
C PRO A 261 5.76 7.22 14.46
N PRO A 262 5.23 6.82 15.63
CA PRO A 262 3.80 6.90 15.92
C PRO A 262 3.15 8.27 15.67
N ASP A 263 3.84 9.36 15.97
CA ASP A 263 3.36 10.73 15.74
C ASP A 263 3.07 11.07 14.27
N LYS A 264 3.58 10.27 13.31
CA LYS A 264 3.35 10.44 11.88
C LYS A 264 2.19 9.60 11.32
N TYR A 265 1.74 8.58 12.04
CA TYR A 265 0.63 7.71 11.60
C TYR A 265 -0.58 7.69 12.53
N LEU A 266 -0.43 8.15 13.78
CA LEU A 266 -1.54 8.40 14.69
C LEU A 266 -2.20 9.72 14.29
N GLU A 267 -3.44 9.64 13.84
CA GLU A 267 -4.22 10.76 13.33
C GLU A 267 -5.51 10.91 14.12
N THR A 268 -6.12 12.08 14.03
CA THR A 268 -7.54 12.25 14.34
C THR A 268 -8.36 12.00 13.07
N TRP A 269 -9.67 11.84 13.19
CA TRP A 269 -10.51 11.74 12.00
C TRP A 269 -10.43 13.03 11.15
N GLN A 270 -10.24 14.21 11.78
CA GLN A 270 -10.10 15.49 11.09
C GLN A 270 -8.80 15.56 10.29
N SER A 271 -7.66 15.27 10.93
CA SER A 271 -6.36 15.32 10.25
C SER A 271 -6.25 14.25 9.16
N PHE A 272 -6.84 13.08 9.38
CA PHE A 272 -6.98 12.05 8.35
C PHE A 272 -7.83 12.53 7.16
N LEU A 273 -8.98 13.16 7.43
CA LEU A 273 -9.87 13.70 6.41
C LEU A 273 -9.20 14.82 5.59
N ILE A 274 -8.48 15.74 6.25
CA ILE A 274 -7.70 16.77 5.57
C ILE A 274 -6.72 16.11 4.59
N LYS A 275 -6.00 15.06 5.02
CA LYS A 275 -5.10 14.31 4.13
C LYS A 275 -5.82 13.56 3.02
N CYS A 276 -7.08 13.16 3.19
CA CYS A 276 -7.92 12.63 2.10
C CYS A 276 -8.26 13.70 1.04
N LEU A 277 -8.39 14.96 1.46
CA LEU A 277 -8.66 16.13 0.62
C LEU A 277 -7.39 16.76 0.05
N SER A 278 -6.23 16.33 0.53
CA SER A 278 -4.93 16.75 0.05
C SER A 278 -4.40 15.84 -1.05
N GLY A 279 -3.51 16.41 -1.84
CA GLY A 279 -2.87 15.76 -2.96
C GLY A 279 -1.60 16.47 -3.36
N SER A 280 -1.14 16.19 -4.57
CA SER A 280 -0.03 16.91 -5.18
C SER A 280 -0.25 17.08 -6.66
N ARG A 281 0.31 18.13 -7.26
CA ARG A 281 0.37 18.29 -8.72
C ARG A 281 1.79 18.45 -9.22
N SER A 282 1.95 18.13 -10.50
CA SER A 282 3.17 18.38 -11.26
C SER A 282 3.18 19.82 -11.79
N ILE A 283 4.24 20.56 -11.51
CA ILE A 283 4.54 21.88 -12.08
C ILE A 283 5.85 21.79 -12.87
N PRO A 284 5.88 22.18 -14.16
CA PRO A 284 7.13 22.31 -14.90
C PRO A 284 8.12 23.23 -14.18
N THR A 285 9.33 22.75 -13.90
CA THR A 285 10.44 23.60 -13.46
C THR A 285 11.05 24.27 -14.66
N THR A 286 10.84 25.57 -14.83
CA THR A 286 11.62 26.38 -15.75
C THR A 286 13.02 26.53 -15.16
N THR A 287 13.93 25.60 -15.45
CA THR A 287 15.34 25.91 -15.26
C THR A 287 15.69 26.93 -16.32
N ASP A 288 15.86 28.20 -15.93
CA ASP A 288 16.38 29.29 -16.75
C ASP A 288 17.81 28.95 -17.21
N LYS A 289 17.96 27.94 -18.06
CA LYS A 289 19.23 27.65 -18.72
C LYS A 289 19.26 28.49 -19.98
N ASP A 290 20.12 29.49 -19.91
CA ASP A 290 20.53 30.43 -20.95
C ASP A 290 20.20 29.98 -22.37
N THR A 291 19.44 30.82 -23.03
CA THR A 291 19.10 30.78 -24.45
C THR A 291 20.36 30.89 -25.31
N SER A 292 21.09 29.78 -25.50
CA SER A 292 21.94 29.62 -26.67
C SER A 292 21.06 29.12 -27.81
N VAL A 293 20.86 29.97 -28.80
CA VAL A 293 19.73 30.00 -29.76
C VAL A 293 19.71 28.86 -30.80
N ASP A 294 20.72 28.00 -30.91
CA ASP A 294 20.96 27.33 -32.20
C ASP A 294 20.80 25.81 -32.33
N ASP A 295 20.28 25.07 -31.35
CA ASP A 295 20.03 23.63 -31.57
C ASP A 295 18.70 23.13 -31.00
N LYS A 296 18.04 22.23 -31.75
CA LYS A 296 16.86 21.45 -31.34
C LYS A 296 17.20 20.48 -30.21
N VAL A 297 17.62 21.00 -29.08
CA VAL A 297 17.89 20.23 -27.87
C VAL A 297 16.55 19.83 -27.31
N HIS A 298 16.34 18.52 -27.14
CA HIS A 298 15.24 18.00 -26.33
C HIS A 298 15.35 18.62 -24.93
N VAL A 299 14.52 19.62 -24.65
CA VAL A 299 14.45 20.25 -23.34
C VAL A 299 13.87 19.20 -22.40
N ASN A 300 14.71 18.63 -21.55
CA ASN A 300 14.25 17.84 -20.42
C ASN A 300 13.52 18.79 -19.47
N VAL A 301 12.20 18.87 -19.62
CA VAL A 301 11.33 19.60 -18.69
C VAL A 301 11.36 18.85 -17.37
N GLY A 302 12.04 19.42 -16.37
CA GLY A 302 11.92 18.94 -15.00
C GLY A 302 10.54 19.25 -14.45
N TYR A 303 10.11 18.49 -13.45
CA TYR A 303 8.84 18.68 -12.78
C TYR A 303 9.04 18.79 -11.27
N GLN A 304 8.33 19.73 -10.65
CA GLN A 304 8.27 19.93 -9.21
C GLN A 304 6.88 19.54 -8.69
N LYS A 305 6.88 18.85 -7.55
CA LYS A 305 5.67 18.48 -6.82
C LYS A 305 5.20 19.65 -5.97
N GLU A 306 3.97 20.11 -6.17
CA GLU A 306 3.30 21.07 -5.28
C GLU A 306 2.16 20.39 -4.53
N TYR A 307 2.13 20.56 -3.21
CA TYR A 307 1.07 20.06 -2.35
C TYR A 307 -0.15 20.98 -2.39
N VAL A 308 -1.32 20.36 -2.51
CA VAL A 308 -2.59 21.05 -2.73
C VAL A 308 -3.68 20.42 -1.87
N THR A 309 -4.75 21.17 -1.61
CA THR A 309 -5.95 20.69 -0.92
C THR A 309 -7.19 21.27 -1.60
N TYR A 310 -8.21 20.43 -1.79
CA TYR A 310 -9.49 20.84 -2.37
C TYR A 310 -10.64 20.79 -1.36
N HIS A 311 -11.77 21.40 -1.74
CA HIS A 311 -12.91 21.56 -0.84
C HIS A 311 -13.70 20.25 -0.69
N PRO A 312 -14.15 19.87 0.54
CA PRO A 312 -14.86 18.62 0.79
C PRO A 312 -16.19 18.46 0.04
N SER A 313 -16.83 19.56 -0.36
CA SER A 313 -18.11 19.51 -1.11
C SER A 313 -18.01 18.83 -2.48
N LEU A 314 -16.78 18.60 -2.98
CA LEU A 314 -16.54 17.81 -4.19
C LEU A 314 -16.87 16.33 -4.00
N VAL A 315 -16.73 15.81 -2.79
CA VAL A 315 -16.90 14.39 -2.48
C VAL A 315 -18.38 14.07 -2.37
N GLU A 316 -18.86 13.17 -3.21
CA GLU A 316 -20.26 12.73 -3.21
C GLU A 316 -20.44 11.37 -2.55
N LYS A 317 -19.47 10.47 -2.77
CA LYS A 317 -19.54 9.04 -2.44
C LYS A 317 -18.15 8.50 -2.15
N ALA A 318 -18.07 7.31 -1.55
CA ALA A 318 -16.81 6.58 -1.41
C ALA A 318 -16.94 5.09 -1.76
N VAL A 319 -15.93 4.57 -2.45
CA VAL A 319 -15.62 3.16 -2.60
C VAL A 319 -14.46 2.87 -1.66
N HIS A 320 -14.71 2.09 -0.62
CA HIS A 320 -13.69 1.68 0.35
C HIS A 320 -13.20 0.29 -0.04
N LEU A 321 -11.98 0.22 -0.55
CA LEU A 321 -11.32 -1.02 -0.96
C LEU A 321 -10.57 -1.62 0.24
N ILE A 322 -10.89 -2.87 0.55
CA ILE A 322 -10.27 -3.68 1.60
C ILE A 322 -9.50 -4.81 0.92
N ARG A 323 -8.23 -4.98 1.28
CA ARG A 323 -7.41 -6.11 0.84
C ARG A 323 -7.05 -6.96 2.04
N ASN A 324 -6.86 -8.26 1.85
CA ASN A 324 -6.32 -9.15 2.87
C ASN A 324 -5.10 -8.50 3.55
N PRO A 325 -5.12 -8.27 4.88
CA PRO A 325 -4.06 -7.56 5.58
C PRO A 325 -2.69 -8.22 5.40
N PHE A 326 -2.63 -9.55 5.37
CA PHE A 326 -1.37 -10.28 5.18
C PHE A 326 -0.78 -10.01 3.80
N ASP A 327 -1.60 -10.12 2.76
CA ASP A 327 -1.16 -9.91 1.37
C ASP A 327 -0.83 -8.44 1.11
N ASN A 328 -1.53 -7.53 1.78
CA ASN A 328 -1.30 -6.11 1.63
C ASN A 328 0.05 -5.68 2.22
N LEU A 329 0.43 -6.18 3.39
CA LEU A 329 1.73 -5.94 4.02
C LEU A 329 2.89 -6.46 3.16
N VAL A 330 2.77 -7.67 2.62
CA VAL A 330 3.78 -8.22 1.70
C VAL A 330 3.86 -7.40 0.41
N SER A 331 2.71 -6.96 -0.11
CA SER A 331 2.67 -6.06 -1.26
C SER A 331 3.34 -4.71 -0.99
N ARG A 332 3.25 -4.16 0.22
CA ARG A 332 3.95 -2.93 0.62
C ARG A 332 5.46 -3.16 0.66
N PHE A 333 5.91 -4.27 1.26
CA PHE A 333 7.33 -4.64 1.26
C PHE A 333 7.91 -4.75 -0.16
N HIS A 334 7.20 -5.40 -1.08
CA HIS A 334 7.62 -5.49 -2.48
C HIS A 334 7.62 -4.13 -3.20
N HIS A 335 6.74 -3.23 -2.81
CA HIS A 335 6.75 -1.87 -3.32
C HIS A 335 7.99 -1.11 -2.83
N GLU A 336 8.31 -1.16 -1.54
CA GLU A 336 9.55 -0.58 -0.99
C GLU A 336 10.80 -1.16 -1.68
N GLN A 337 10.82 -2.48 -1.94
CA GLN A 337 11.86 -3.12 -2.76
C GLN A 337 12.01 -2.49 -4.14
N LYS A 338 10.89 -2.26 -4.83
CA LYS A 338 10.88 -1.67 -6.16
C LYS A 338 11.43 -0.24 -6.11
N GLU A 339 10.97 0.59 -5.18
CA GLU A 339 11.43 1.98 -5.05
C GLU A 339 12.92 2.07 -4.68
N HIS A 340 13.40 1.28 -3.71
CA HIS A 340 14.83 1.26 -3.37
C HIS A 340 15.71 0.73 -4.53
N LYS A 341 15.22 -0.21 -5.34
CA LYS A 341 15.92 -0.65 -6.56
C LYS A 341 16.01 0.46 -7.60
N LYS A 342 14.92 1.20 -7.85
CA LYS A 342 14.93 2.36 -8.77
C LYS A 342 15.96 3.41 -8.35
N ARG A 343 16.06 3.68 -7.04
CA ARG A 343 17.03 4.61 -6.44
C ARG A 343 18.45 4.04 -6.35
N ARG A 344 18.67 2.78 -6.76
CA ARG A 344 19.96 2.06 -6.68
C ARG A 344 20.51 1.97 -5.25
N ASP A 345 19.64 1.89 -4.25
CA ASP A 345 20.02 1.73 -2.84
C ASP A 345 20.38 0.26 -2.54
N THR A 346 21.59 -0.12 -2.97
CA THR A 346 22.09 -1.50 -2.83
C THR A 346 22.25 -1.93 -1.37
N LYS A 347 22.42 -0.99 -0.44
CA LYS A 347 22.51 -1.27 1.00
C LYS A 347 21.16 -1.74 1.52
N TRP A 348 20.08 -1.04 1.17
CA TRP A 348 18.73 -1.43 1.58
C TRP A 348 18.31 -2.74 0.92
N THR A 349 18.47 -2.86 -0.41
CA THR A 349 18.06 -4.06 -1.17
C THR A 349 18.93 -5.28 -0.87
N GLY A 350 20.15 -5.08 -0.35
CA GLY A 350 21.00 -6.17 0.13
C GLY A 350 20.63 -6.64 1.54
N ARG A 351 20.10 -5.75 2.40
CA ARG A 351 19.67 -6.10 3.77
C ARG A 351 18.36 -6.87 3.75
N TYR A 352 17.41 -6.42 2.95
CA TYR A 352 16.11 -7.04 2.77
C TYR A 352 16.11 -7.70 1.39
N SER A 353 16.15 -9.02 1.31
CA SER A 353 15.98 -9.76 0.05
C SER A 353 14.52 -9.70 -0.41
N ASN A 354 14.25 -9.82 -1.72
CA ASN A 354 12.87 -9.79 -2.25
C ASN A 354 12.15 -11.15 -2.06
N ASP A 355 12.15 -11.67 -0.83
CA ASP A 355 11.61 -12.96 -0.41
C ASP A 355 11.09 -12.90 1.04
N ALA A 356 10.54 -14.02 1.53
CA ALA A 356 10.00 -14.11 2.89
C ALA A 356 11.04 -13.84 4.00
N ASN A 357 12.32 -14.13 3.77
CA ASN A 357 13.37 -13.86 4.77
C ASN A 357 13.69 -12.36 4.85
N GLY A 358 13.75 -11.68 3.72
CA GLY A 358 13.94 -10.23 3.67
C GLY A 358 12.74 -9.49 4.26
N PHE A 359 11.53 -9.97 4.01
CA PHE A 359 10.31 -9.46 4.62
C PHE A 359 10.32 -9.55 6.14
N ARG A 360 10.65 -10.71 6.71
CA ARG A 360 10.73 -10.88 8.18
C ARG A 360 11.75 -9.95 8.82
N LYS A 361 12.90 -9.73 8.17
CA LYS A 361 13.90 -8.76 8.62
C LYS A 361 13.37 -7.33 8.56
N TRP A 362 12.70 -6.96 7.47
CA TRP A 362 12.08 -5.66 7.29
C TRP A 362 11.08 -5.35 8.41
N CYS A 363 10.18 -6.29 8.70
CA CYS A 363 9.24 -6.15 9.82
C CYS A 363 9.93 -6.05 11.19
N ALA A 364 10.90 -6.93 11.47
CA ALA A 364 11.60 -6.92 12.75
C ALA A 364 12.35 -5.61 13.00
N ASP A 365 12.93 -5.01 11.95
CA ASP A 365 13.58 -3.72 12.02
C ASP A 365 12.57 -2.59 12.24
N GLU A 366 11.43 -2.62 11.54
CA GLU A 366 10.37 -1.61 11.69
C GLU A 366 9.76 -1.63 13.10
N ASP A 367 9.45 -2.81 13.63
CA ASP A 367 8.91 -3.02 14.98
C ASP A 367 9.91 -2.61 16.09
N LEU A 368 11.21 -2.60 15.79
CA LEU A 368 12.25 -2.21 16.73
C LEU A 368 12.55 -0.71 16.68
N LEU A 369 12.55 -0.11 15.48
CA LEU A 369 13.05 1.24 15.22
C LEU A 369 12.37 2.30 16.08
N PHE A 370 11.06 2.18 16.33
CA PHE A 370 10.27 3.15 17.08
C PHE A 370 9.68 2.63 18.38
N ARG A 371 10.12 1.46 18.87
CA ARG A 371 9.61 0.84 20.10
C ARG A 371 9.61 1.80 21.31
N SER A 372 10.67 2.60 21.45
CA SER A 372 10.77 3.58 22.55
C SER A 372 9.79 4.76 22.42
N LYS A 373 9.39 5.11 21.20
CA LYS A 373 8.34 6.11 20.95
C LYS A 373 6.96 5.50 21.17
N GLU A 374 6.72 4.27 20.73
CA GLU A 374 5.47 3.52 20.98
C GLU A 374 5.18 3.35 22.47
N GLN A 375 6.20 3.06 23.29
CA GLN A 375 6.08 2.98 24.75
C GLN A 375 5.68 4.29 25.42
N ARG A 376 5.84 5.43 24.74
CA ARG A 376 5.49 6.76 25.25
C ARG A 376 4.15 7.28 24.72
N VAL A 377 3.50 6.55 23.83
CA VAL A 377 2.15 6.91 23.34
C VAL A 377 1.18 6.77 24.51
N ALA A 378 0.34 7.79 24.70
CA ALA A 378 -0.76 7.77 25.66
C ALA A 378 -1.93 6.94 25.11
N TRP A 379 -1.77 5.62 25.10
CA TRP A 379 -2.72 4.68 24.49
C TRP A 379 -4.15 4.83 25.05
N GLU A 380 -4.29 5.23 26.31
CA GLU A 380 -5.58 5.46 26.94
C GLU A 380 -6.36 6.63 26.30
N GLU A 381 -5.67 7.67 25.84
CA GLU A 381 -6.29 8.82 25.15
C GLU A 381 -6.84 8.41 23.78
N LEU A 382 -6.27 7.36 23.19
CA LEU A 382 -6.71 6.74 21.94
C LEU A 382 -7.76 5.65 22.16
N GLY A 383 -8.20 5.43 23.40
CA GLY A 383 -9.21 4.44 23.76
C GLY A 383 -8.68 3.01 23.93
N TYR A 384 -7.37 2.82 24.01
CA TYR A 384 -6.75 1.52 24.24
C TYR A 384 -6.27 1.36 25.69
N ASP A 385 -6.40 0.14 26.23
CA ASP A 385 -5.73 -0.22 27.48
C ASP A 385 -4.23 -0.38 27.19
N ALA A 386 -3.39 0.54 27.71
CA ALA A 386 -1.96 0.60 27.42
C ALA A 386 -1.22 -0.72 27.72
N LYS A 387 -1.61 -1.42 28.80
CA LYS A 387 -0.96 -2.69 29.16
C LYS A 387 -1.38 -3.79 28.20
N LYS A 388 -2.67 -3.87 27.88
CA LYS A 388 -3.16 -4.90 26.95
C LYS A 388 -2.58 -4.69 25.56
N ILE A 389 -2.56 -3.46 25.04
CA ILE A 389 -2.06 -3.24 23.67
C ILE A 389 -0.58 -3.59 23.54
N GLN A 390 0.24 -3.23 24.54
CA GLN A 390 1.65 -3.62 24.57
C GLN A 390 1.82 -5.14 24.61
N MET A 391 1.02 -5.84 25.42
CA MET A 391 1.02 -7.30 25.44
C MET A 391 0.61 -7.93 24.10
N HIS A 392 -0.29 -7.28 23.34
CA HIS A 392 -0.69 -7.77 22.02
C HIS A 392 0.33 -7.46 20.92
N PHE A 393 1.19 -6.46 21.10
CA PHE A 393 2.33 -6.25 20.20
C PHE A 393 3.43 -7.30 20.42
N GLU A 394 3.63 -7.74 21.66
CA GLU A 394 4.63 -8.75 21.98
C GLU A 394 4.34 -10.08 21.25
N GLY A 395 5.26 -10.48 20.37
CA GLY A 395 5.18 -11.75 19.64
C GLY A 395 4.41 -11.69 18.33
N VAL A 396 3.92 -10.52 17.91
CA VAL A 396 3.36 -10.31 16.57
C VAL A 396 4.42 -9.74 15.65
N ALA A 397 4.79 -10.48 14.60
CA ALA A 397 5.68 -9.94 13.57
C ALA A 397 4.97 -8.84 12.76
N CYS A 398 5.66 -7.76 12.46
CA CYS A 398 5.14 -6.60 11.74
C CYS A 398 4.00 -5.89 12.50
N HIS A 399 4.02 -5.88 13.84
CA HIS A 399 2.92 -5.32 14.63
C HIS A 399 2.65 -3.85 14.27
N ALA A 400 3.69 -3.08 13.93
CA ALA A 400 3.56 -1.68 13.55
C ALA A 400 2.78 -1.50 12.22
N GLU A 401 2.97 -2.39 11.25
CA GLU A 401 2.20 -2.38 9.99
C GLU A 401 0.75 -2.84 10.19
N PHE A 402 0.51 -3.92 10.98
CA PHE A 402 -0.86 -4.33 11.29
C PHE A 402 -1.61 -3.24 12.04
N PHE A 403 -0.94 -2.54 12.97
CA PHE A 403 -1.51 -1.39 13.65
C PHE A 403 -1.92 -0.30 12.66
N ARG A 404 -1.01 0.12 11.77
CA ARG A 404 -1.29 1.14 10.74
C ARG A 404 -2.42 0.73 9.81
N TYR A 405 -2.43 -0.52 9.35
CA TYR A 405 -3.50 -1.05 8.50
C TYR A 405 -4.87 -0.92 9.17
N VAL A 406 -5.01 -1.43 10.41
CA VAL A 406 -6.30 -1.39 11.11
C VAL A 406 -6.72 0.05 11.45
N GLN A 407 -5.80 0.87 11.94
CA GLN A 407 -6.10 2.27 12.25
C GLN A 407 -6.50 3.05 11.01
N TRP A 408 -5.82 2.85 9.88
CA TRP A 408 -6.19 3.49 8.63
C TRP A 408 -7.63 3.16 8.22
N HIS A 409 -8.04 1.88 8.33
CA HIS A 409 -9.42 1.49 8.05
C HIS A 409 -10.43 2.09 9.05
N ASN A 410 -10.09 2.14 10.35
CA ASN A 410 -10.91 2.83 11.36
C ASN A 410 -11.10 4.33 11.03
N TYR A 411 -10.04 5.03 10.64
CA TYR A 411 -10.10 6.45 10.28
C TYR A 411 -10.85 6.67 8.97
N ALA A 412 -10.66 5.81 7.96
CA ALA A 412 -11.39 5.89 6.71
C ALA A 412 -12.90 5.76 6.93
N ILE A 413 -13.35 4.78 7.74
CA ILE A 413 -14.76 4.61 8.13
C ILE A 413 -15.28 5.85 8.87
N SER A 414 -14.50 6.36 9.83
CA SER A 414 -14.89 7.55 10.61
C SER A 414 -15.03 8.78 9.72
N ALA A 415 -14.10 9.00 8.79
CA ALA A 415 -14.10 10.15 7.89
C ALA A 415 -15.33 10.16 6.97
N VAL A 416 -15.66 9.03 6.33
CA VAL A 416 -16.84 8.94 5.45
C VAL A 416 -18.16 9.03 6.20
N GLN A 417 -18.22 8.52 7.44
CA GLN A 417 -19.37 8.71 8.33
C GLN A 417 -19.57 10.19 8.70
N LYS A 418 -18.48 10.92 8.96
CA LYS A 418 -18.53 12.36 9.27
C LYS A 418 -18.87 13.23 8.07
N LEU A 419 -18.50 12.81 6.86
CA LEU A 419 -18.91 13.46 5.62
C LEU A 419 -20.36 13.15 5.23
N GLU A 420 -20.99 12.15 5.87
CA GLU A 420 -22.36 11.68 5.57
C GLU A 420 -22.54 11.29 4.09
N VAL A 421 -21.48 10.78 3.45
CA VAL A 421 -21.52 10.33 2.05
C VAL A 421 -21.85 8.83 1.97
N PRO A 422 -22.59 8.37 0.95
CA PRO A 422 -22.79 6.95 0.70
C PRO A 422 -21.47 6.22 0.48
N VAL A 423 -21.36 4.99 0.98
CA VAL A 423 -20.15 4.16 0.87
C VAL A 423 -20.51 2.75 0.41
N ILE A 424 -19.70 2.21 -0.51
CA ILE A 424 -19.66 0.76 -0.76
C ILE A 424 -18.31 0.19 -0.33
N TYR A 425 -18.34 -0.99 0.29
CA TYR A 425 -17.15 -1.74 0.69
C TYR A 425 -16.89 -2.85 -0.33
N ILE A 426 -15.67 -2.91 -0.85
CA ILE A 426 -15.24 -3.90 -1.84
C ILE A 426 -14.03 -4.64 -1.27
N HIS A 427 -14.07 -5.97 -1.25
CA HIS A 427 -12.91 -6.78 -0.92
C HIS A 427 -12.14 -7.13 -2.20
N TYR A 428 -10.85 -6.85 -2.22
CA TYR A 428 -10.00 -7.02 -3.41
C TYR A 428 -10.00 -8.47 -3.91
N GLU A 429 -10.09 -9.45 -3.00
CA GLU A 429 -10.10 -10.87 -3.33
C GLU A 429 -11.39 -11.32 -4.01
N ASP A 430 -12.47 -10.54 -3.92
CA ASP A 430 -13.73 -10.85 -4.61
C ASP A 430 -13.59 -10.66 -6.14
N TYR A 431 -12.54 -9.96 -6.61
CA TYR A 431 -12.19 -9.93 -8.03
C TYR A 431 -11.77 -11.31 -8.57
N THR A 432 -11.30 -12.22 -7.73
CA THR A 432 -10.91 -13.58 -8.14
C THR A 432 -12.13 -14.42 -8.50
N THR A 433 -13.20 -14.31 -7.72
CA THR A 433 -14.38 -15.18 -7.84
C THR A 433 -15.50 -14.53 -8.64
N ASP A 434 -15.68 -13.22 -8.51
CA ASP A 434 -16.90 -12.52 -8.92
C ASP A 434 -16.61 -11.19 -9.62
N LEU A 435 -15.53 -11.13 -10.42
CA LEU A 435 -15.07 -9.89 -11.10
C LEU A 435 -16.21 -9.10 -11.76
N GLU A 436 -17.09 -9.76 -12.51
CA GLU A 436 -18.20 -9.11 -13.20
C GLU A 436 -19.20 -8.48 -12.23
N VAL A 437 -19.61 -9.22 -11.19
CA VAL A 437 -20.60 -8.78 -10.20
C VAL A 437 -20.07 -7.61 -9.39
N VAL A 438 -18.82 -7.71 -8.93
CA VAL A 438 -18.17 -6.65 -8.16
C VAL A 438 -18.00 -5.39 -9.02
N THR A 439 -17.66 -5.56 -10.30
CA THR A 439 -17.57 -4.43 -11.26
C THR A 439 -18.92 -3.78 -11.48
N ASP A 440 -19.98 -4.56 -11.76
CA ASP A 440 -21.32 -4.03 -12.01
C ASP A 440 -21.85 -3.24 -10.81
N ARG A 441 -21.65 -3.76 -9.60
CA ARG A 441 -22.01 -3.06 -8.37
C ARG A 441 -21.27 -1.72 -8.23
N MET A 442 -19.99 -1.66 -8.58
CA MET A 442 -19.24 -0.40 -8.57
C MET A 442 -19.74 0.56 -9.66
N LEU A 443 -19.98 0.08 -10.87
CA LEU A 443 -20.50 0.89 -11.97
C LEU A 443 -21.89 1.48 -11.64
N GLU A 444 -22.79 0.65 -11.11
CA GLU A 444 -24.10 1.09 -10.64
C GLU A 444 -23.97 2.19 -9.57
N PHE A 445 -23.13 1.98 -8.56
CA PHE A 445 -22.90 2.95 -7.50
C PHE A 445 -22.35 4.30 -8.02
N LEU A 446 -21.52 4.25 -9.06
CA LEU A 446 -20.93 5.42 -9.73
C LEU A 446 -21.84 6.03 -10.80
N ASN A 447 -23.02 5.45 -11.06
CA ASN A 447 -23.90 5.78 -12.18
C ASN A 447 -23.18 5.72 -13.55
N LEU A 448 -22.28 4.75 -13.73
CA LEU A 448 -21.55 4.52 -14.97
C LEU A 448 -22.17 3.38 -15.77
N PRO A 449 -22.28 3.51 -17.11
CA PRO A 449 -22.75 2.42 -17.95
C PRO A 449 -21.66 1.37 -18.15
N ARG A 450 -22.03 0.08 -18.22
CA ARG A 450 -21.12 -1.00 -18.66
C ARG A 450 -21.11 -1.07 -20.19
N VAL A 451 -20.00 -0.68 -20.80
CA VAL A 451 -19.85 -0.62 -22.28
C VAL A 451 -18.61 -1.34 -22.81
N GLY A 452 -17.61 -1.60 -21.97
CA GLY A 452 -16.36 -2.22 -22.37
C GLY A 452 -16.16 -3.63 -21.82
N ILE A 453 -15.05 -4.24 -22.25
CA ILE A 453 -14.64 -5.59 -21.87
C ILE A 453 -13.80 -5.50 -20.60
N LEU A 454 -14.11 -6.33 -19.61
CA LEU A 454 -13.34 -6.36 -18.38
C LEU A 454 -11.93 -6.89 -18.63
N PRO A 455 -10.89 -6.27 -18.06
CA PRO A 455 -9.55 -6.83 -18.08
C PRO A 455 -9.53 -8.14 -17.28
N THR A 456 -8.61 -9.04 -17.62
CA THR A 456 -8.39 -10.24 -16.80
C THR A 456 -7.85 -9.83 -15.44
N PHE A 457 -8.46 -10.33 -14.37
CA PHE A 457 -7.89 -10.21 -13.04
C PHE A 457 -6.89 -11.35 -12.83
N ASP A 458 -5.64 -10.97 -12.60
CA ASP A 458 -4.60 -11.91 -12.27
C ASP A 458 -4.20 -11.77 -10.81
N SER A 459 -4.61 -12.76 -10.01
CA SER A 459 -4.27 -12.83 -8.59
C SER A 459 -2.95 -13.54 -8.33
N ASN A 460 -2.12 -13.87 -9.36
CA ASN A 460 -0.95 -14.78 -9.38
C ASN A 460 0.11 -14.64 -8.25
N LYS A 461 -0.11 -13.78 -7.26
CA LYS A 461 0.71 -13.62 -6.07
C LYS A 461 0.12 -14.43 -4.92
N ASP A 462 0.66 -15.62 -4.72
CA ASP A 462 0.48 -16.34 -3.46
C ASP A 462 1.53 -15.85 -2.45
N TYR A 463 1.07 -15.21 -1.37
CA TYR A 463 1.91 -14.75 -0.27
C TYR A 463 1.80 -15.65 0.97
N SER A 464 1.32 -16.89 0.80
CA SER A 464 1.16 -17.87 1.87
C SER A 464 2.45 -18.08 2.69
N GLU A 465 3.62 -18.07 2.05
CA GLU A 465 4.93 -18.34 2.67
C GLU A 465 5.52 -17.21 3.54
N TYR A 466 4.98 -16.00 3.43
CA TYR A 466 5.52 -14.82 4.14
C TYR A 466 5.15 -14.80 5.62
N PHE A 467 4.05 -15.46 5.98
CA PHE A 467 3.59 -15.58 7.36
C PHE A 467 3.25 -17.04 7.69
N SER A 468 3.82 -17.55 8.79
CA SER A 468 3.42 -18.83 9.36
C SER A 468 1.98 -18.76 9.88
N LEU A 469 1.37 -19.93 10.10
CA LEU A 469 0.01 -20.00 10.63
C LEU A 469 -0.09 -19.35 12.02
N GLU A 470 0.94 -19.53 12.85
CA GLU A 470 1.08 -18.94 14.18
C GLU A 470 1.18 -17.41 14.10
N GLU A 471 2.01 -16.90 13.18
CA GLU A 471 2.16 -15.45 12.95
C GLU A 471 0.83 -14.84 12.52
N ARG A 472 0.11 -15.49 11.58
CA ARG A 472 -1.22 -15.04 11.12
C ARG A 472 -2.25 -15.01 12.25
N ALA A 473 -2.23 -16.00 13.13
CA ALA A 473 -3.16 -16.08 14.24
C ALA A 473 -2.89 -15.02 15.32
N ALA A 474 -1.61 -14.81 15.65
CA ALA A 474 -1.20 -13.75 16.59
C ALA A 474 -1.56 -12.37 16.05
N ALA A 475 -1.29 -12.11 14.77
CA ALA A 475 -1.69 -10.87 14.10
C ALA A 475 -3.23 -10.72 14.04
N SER A 476 -3.97 -11.80 13.80
CA SER A 476 -5.43 -11.78 13.83
C SER A 476 -5.94 -11.33 15.19
N GLU A 477 -5.38 -11.85 16.28
CA GLU A 477 -5.76 -11.42 17.64
C GLU A 477 -5.46 -9.95 17.90
N LEU A 478 -4.29 -9.47 17.48
CA LEU A 478 -3.99 -8.04 17.55
C LEU A 478 -5.03 -7.20 16.78
N MET A 479 -5.37 -7.60 15.56
CA MET A 479 -6.38 -6.90 14.76
C MET A 479 -7.77 -6.92 15.42
N ARG A 480 -8.16 -8.00 16.12
CA ARG A 480 -9.43 -8.06 16.87
C ARG A 480 -9.51 -6.97 17.94
N VAL A 481 -8.40 -6.71 18.62
CA VAL A 481 -8.30 -5.70 19.70
C VAL A 481 -8.30 -4.29 19.13
N LEU A 482 -7.68 -4.09 17.97
CA LEU A 482 -7.53 -2.78 17.33
C LEU A 482 -8.76 -2.32 16.52
N ALA A 483 -9.48 -3.26 15.91
CA ALA A 483 -10.55 -2.95 14.99
C ALA A 483 -11.80 -2.46 15.74
N SER A 484 -12.31 -1.29 15.34
CA SER A 484 -13.66 -0.87 15.72
C SER A 484 -14.70 -1.88 15.26
N ASP A 485 -15.91 -1.86 15.82
CA ASP A 485 -16.98 -2.79 15.42
C ASP A 485 -17.31 -2.73 13.92
N ALA A 486 -17.21 -1.55 13.32
CA ALA A 486 -17.42 -1.38 11.88
C ALA A 486 -16.25 -1.96 11.07
N CYS A 487 -15.00 -1.66 11.45
CA CYS A 487 -13.82 -2.21 10.78
C CYS A 487 -13.76 -3.74 10.92
N ARG A 488 -14.12 -4.27 12.09
CA ARG A 488 -14.17 -5.70 12.39
C ARG A 488 -14.98 -6.46 11.35
N LYS A 489 -16.21 -6.03 11.07
CA LYS A 489 -17.08 -6.64 10.06
C LYS A 489 -16.45 -6.69 8.66
N LEU A 490 -15.55 -5.77 8.35
CA LEU A 490 -14.86 -5.73 7.06
C LEU A 490 -13.68 -6.69 7.00
N ILE A 491 -12.92 -6.83 8.08
CA ILE A 491 -11.65 -7.57 8.07
C ILE A 491 -11.73 -8.95 8.73
N GLU A 492 -12.82 -9.29 9.42
CA GLU A 492 -12.96 -10.56 10.14
C GLU A 492 -12.89 -11.79 9.24
N ARG A 493 -13.25 -11.65 7.96
CA ARG A 493 -13.13 -12.72 6.96
C ARG A 493 -11.69 -13.19 6.73
N TYR A 494 -10.69 -12.38 7.12
CA TYR A 494 -9.28 -12.71 6.97
C TYR A 494 -8.65 -13.26 8.25
N TRP A 495 -9.41 -13.33 9.35
CA TRP A 495 -8.86 -13.80 10.60
C TRP A 495 -8.56 -15.28 10.57
N VAL A 496 -7.41 -15.63 11.10
CA VAL A 496 -6.97 -17.00 11.29
C VAL A 496 -7.24 -17.38 12.74
N GLU A 497 -8.10 -18.37 12.93
CA GLU A 497 -8.29 -19.00 14.23
C GLU A 497 -7.22 -20.07 14.43
N PHE A 498 -6.45 -19.93 15.49
CA PHE A 498 -5.47 -20.94 15.89
C PHE A 498 -5.80 -21.47 17.27
N ASP A 499 -6.28 -22.70 17.32
CA ASP A 499 -6.52 -23.37 18.59
C ASP A 499 -5.18 -23.90 19.12
N PHE A 500 -4.49 -23.06 19.92
CA PHE A 500 -3.29 -23.45 20.64
C PHE A 500 -3.49 -24.71 21.51
N ARG A 501 -4.72 -25.02 21.94
CA ARG A 501 -5.00 -26.24 22.70
C ARG A 501 -4.92 -27.46 21.81
N VAL A 502 -5.43 -27.39 20.59
CA VAL A 502 -5.32 -28.47 19.59
C VAL A 502 -3.85 -28.70 19.25
N MET A 503 -3.10 -27.64 18.98
CA MET A 503 -1.67 -27.75 18.67
C MET A 503 -0.89 -28.36 19.85
N ARG A 504 -1.09 -27.87 21.09
CA ARG A 504 -0.43 -28.43 22.28
C ARG A 504 -0.77 -29.91 22.47
N LYS A 505 -2.03 -30.31 22.23
CA LYS A 505 -2.43 -31.72 22.30
C LYS A 505 -1.75 -32.57 21.24
N GLN A 506 -1.63 -32.06 20.01
CA GLN A 506 -0.92 -32.75 18.92
C GLN A 506 0.58 -32.89 19.22
N ILE A 507 1.22 -31.83 19.74
CA ILE A 507 2.62 -31.88 20.15
C ILE A 507 2.82 -32.88 21.30
N GLN A 508 1.96 -32.86 22.33
CA GLN A 508 2.06 -33.80 23.43
C GLN A 508 1.89 -35.25 22.95
N ALA A 509 0.95 -35.51 22.05
CA ALA A 509 0.73 -36.85 21.48
C ALA A 509 1.88 -37.35 20.57
N ILE A 510 2.74 -36.46 20.08
CA ILE A 510 3.96 -36.83 19.33
C ILE A 510 5.13 -37.12 20.29
N LEU A 511 5.14 -36.47 21.45
CA LEU A 511 6.18 -36.65 22.47
C LEU A 511 5.95 -37.90 23.33
N ASP A 512 4.69 -38.27 23.56
CA ASP A 512 4.27 -39.51 24.23
C ASP A 512 4.42 -40.72 23.30
#